data_AF-A0AAD3WBV5-F1
#
_entry.id   AF-A0AAD3WBV5-F1
#
_cell.length_a   1.000
_cell.length_b   1.000
_cell.length_c   1.000
_cell.angle_alpha   90.00
_cell.angle_beta   90.00
_cell.angle_gamma   90.00
#
_symmetry.space_group_name_H-M   'P 1'
#
loop_
_entity.id
_entity.type
_entity.pdbx_description
1 polymer ?
#
loop_
_entity_poly.entity_id
_entity_poly.type
_entity_poly.pdbx_seq_one_letter_code
_entity_poly.pdbx_strand_id
1 'polypeptide(L)'
;MYERQNITVSFARETLKKAKVIAASQDTSVSEILRNLLEDYVRQHDSYERARDSYLAILRDKKGYRLGTDGQATWKRGDLHERA
;
A
#
# COMPACT_ATOMS: atom_id res chain seq x y z
N MET A 1 6.11 1.74 20.33
CA MET A 1 7.03 2.76 19.80
C MET A 1 7.70 2.15 18.59
N TYR A 2 7.47 2.67 17.37
CA TYR A 2 8.09 2.10 16.17
C TYR A 2 9.60 2.31 16.25
N GLU A 3 10.36 1.23 16.06
CA GLU A 3 11.82 1.27 16.00
C GLU A 3 12.24 1.98 14.70
N ARG A 4 13.16 2.95 14.80
CA ARG A 4 13.71 3.68 13.66
C ARG A 4 15.20 3.39 13.55
N GLN A 5 15.63 2.98 12.36
CA GLN A 5 17.04 2.76 12.05
C GLN A 5 17.54 3.84 11.09
N ASN A 6 18.61 4.53 11.48
CA ASN A 6 19.27 5.51 10.62
C ASN A 6 20.23 4.81 9.67
N ILE A 7 20.29 5.30 8.42
CA ILE A 7 21.22 4.82 7.40
C ILE A 7 22.02 6.00 6.85
N THR A 8 23.27 5.74 6.46
CA THR A 8 24.11 6.71 5.75
C THR A 8 24.13 6.35 4.27
N VAL A 9 23.79 7.30 3.41
CA VAL A 9 23.76 7.10 1.96
C VAL A 9 24.66 8.14 1.30
N SER A 10 25.52 7.67 0.40
CA SER A 10 26.40 8.52 -0.40
C SER A 10 25.68 8.97 -1.68
N PHE A 11 25.68 10.27 -1.94
CA PHE A 11 25.12 10.87 -3.15
C PHE A 11 26.17 11.69 -3.90
N ALA A 12 26.00 11.82 -5.21
CA ALA A 12 26.76 12.82 -5.97
C ALA A 12 26.47 14.22 -5.42
N ARG A 13 27.52 15.04 -5.28
CA ARG A 13 27.45 16.38 -4.66
C ARG A 13 26.41 17.27 -5.33
N GLU A 14 26.35 17.24 -6.66
CA GLU A 14 25.40 18.04 -7.45
C GLU A 14 23.95 17.59 -7.23
N THR A 15 23.70 16.28 -7.12
CA THR A 15 22.38 15.73 -6.82
C THR A 15 21.91 16.18 -5.44
N LEU A 16 22.77 16.08 -4.42
CA LEU A 16 22.43 16.49 -3.07
C LEU A 16 22.15 18.00 -2.99
N LYS A 17 22.89 18.82 -3.74
CA LYS A 17 22.66 20.27 -3.80
C LYS A 17 21.28 20.61 -4.35
N LYS A 18 20.89 19.99 -5.47
CA LYS A 18 19.55 20.17 -6.07
C LYS A 18 18.45 19.67 -5.14
N ALA A 19 18.63 18.49 -4.53
CA ALA A 19 17.68 17.92 -3.59
C ALA A 19 17.41 18.85 -2.40
N LYS A 20 18.44 19.51 -1.85
CA LYS A 20 18.27 20.49 -0.77
C LYS A 20 17.45 21.70 -1.18
N VAL A 21 17.66 22.21 -2.40
CA VAL A 21 16.87 23.34 -2.93
C VAL A 21 15.40 22.96 -3.08
N ILE A 22 15.12 21.78 -3.62
CA ILE A 22 13.76 21.25 -3.77
C ILE A 22 13.11 21.08 -2.39
N ALA A 23 13.80 20.43 -1.46
CA ALA A 23 13.30 20.21 -0.11
C ALA A 23 12.94 21.53 0.58
N ALA A 24 13.81 22.53 0.50
CA ALA A 24 13.55 23.87 1.04
C ALA A 24 12.33 24.54 0.37
N SER A 25 12.17 24.40 -0.95
CA SER A 25 11.00 24.97 -1.66
C SER A 25 9.67 24.32 -1.29
N GLN A 26 9.70 23.10 -0.74
CA GLN A 26 8.54 22.30 -0.35
C GLN A 26 8.34 22.26 1.18
N ASP A 27 9.08 23.08 1.93
CA ASP A 27 9.10 23.09 3.41
C ASP A 27 9.32 21.69 4.03
N THR A 28 10.22 20.91 3.42
CA THR A 28 10.57 19.55 3.83
C THR A 28 12.09 19.36 3.90
N SER A 29 12.54 18.15 4.25
CA SER A 29 13.94 17.77 4.31
C SER A 29 14.29 16.68 3.30
N VAL A 30 15.57 16.60 2.91
CA VAL A 30 16.06 15.51 2.04
C VAL A 30 15.81 14.14 2.67
N SER A 31 15.95 14.03 3.99
CA SER A 31 15.68 12.77 4.73
C SER A 31 14.21 12.38 4.68
N GLU A 32 13.29 13.35 4.73
CA GLU A 32 11.86 13.10 4.60
C GLU A 32 11.48 12.66 3.19
N ILE A 33 12.01 13.33 2.16
CA ILE A 33 11.83 12.90 0.75
C ILE A 33 12.32 11.45 0.57
N LEU A 34 13.51 11.12 1.08
CA LEU A 34 14.05 9.76 1.00
C LEU A 34 13.21 8.74 1.76
N ARG A 35 12.72 9.09 2.95
CA ARG A 35 11.83 8.22 3.73
C ARG A 35 10.56 7.91 2.94
N ASN A 36 9.91 8.93 2.39
CA ASN A 36 8.67 8.76 1.63
C ASN A 36 8.90 7.90 0.37
N LEU A 37 9.99 8.14 -0.36
CA LEU A 37 10.36 7.32 -1.52
C LEU A 37 10.58 5.85 -1.16
N LEU A 38 11.24 5.57 -0.03
CA LEU A 38 11.46 4.20 0.44
C LEU A 38 10.16 3.54 0.89
N GLU A 39 9.30 4.25 1.61
CA GLU A 39 7.99 3.77 2.02
C GLU A 39 7.10 3.47 0.80
N ASP A 40 7.11 4.35 -0.20
CA ASP A 40 6.42 4.13 -1.48
C ASP A 40 6.96 2.93 -2.23
N TYR A 41 8.29 2.79 -2.33
CA TYR A 41 8.93 1.67 -3.00
C TYR A 41 8.54 0.35 -2.33
N VAL A 42 8.68 0.25 -1.00
CA VAL A 42 8.28 -0.94 -0.24
C VAL A 42 6.78 -1.19 -0.41
N ARG A 43 5.94 -0.16 -0.31
CA ARG A 43 4.48 -0.29 -0.49
C ARG A 43 4.14 -0.83 -1.88
N GLN A 44 4.77 -0.34 -2.94
CA GLN A 44 4.52 -0.82 -4.30
C GLN A 44 4.87 -2.31 -4.42
N HIS A 45 6.02 -2.71 -3.89
CA HIS A 45 6.47 -4.11 -3.96
C HIS A 45 5.72 -5.05 -3.01
N ASP A 46 5.25 -4.57 -1.86
CA ASP A 46 4.46 -5.34 -0.90
C ASP A 46 2.96 -5.36 -1.24
N SER A 47 2.46 -4.43 -2.07
CA SER A 47 1.02 -4.28 -2.30
C SER A 47 0.37 -5.55 -2.84
N TYR A 48 1.02 -6.18 -3.82
CA TYR A 48 0.55 -7.44 -4.39
C TYR A 48 0.64 -8.59 -3.37
N GLU A 49 1.78 -8.73 -2.70
CA GLU A 49 1.99 -9.80 -1.72
C GLU A 49 0.99 -9.69 -0.56
N ARG A 50 0.73 -8.48 -0.04
CA ARG A 50 -0.27 -8.22 0.99
C ARG A 50 -1.69 -8.49 0.51
N ALA A 51 -2.04 -8.08 -0.71
CA ALA A 51 -3.35 -8.37 -1.30
C ALA A 51 -3.55 -9.88 -1.49
N ARG A 52 -2.53 -10.58 -1.99
CA ARG A 52 -2.51 -12.02 -2.16
C ARG A 52 -2.67 -12.72 -0.82
N ASP A 53 -1.89 -12.37 0.18
CA ASP A 53 -1.92 -13.01 1.50
C ASP A 53 -3.24 -12.76 2.21
N SER A 54 -3.81 -11.55 2.08
CA SER A 54 -5.16 -11.23 2.58
C SER A 54 -6.24 -12.09 1.92
N TYR A 55 -6.17 -12.23 0.59
CA TYR A 55 -7.13 -13.05 -0.17
C TYR A 55 -6.97 -14.54 0.14
N LEU A 56 -5.74 -15.03 0.28
CA LEU A 56 -5.46 -16.40 0.70
C LEU A 56 -5.93 -16.67 2.13
N ALA A 57 -5.83 -15.71 3.04
CA ALA A 57 -6.37 -15.84 4.40
C ALA A 57 -7.90 -16.02 4.38
N ILE A 58 -8.59 -15.23 3.55
CA ILE A 58 -10.04 -15.36 3.31
C ILE A 58 -10.38 -16.74 2.73
N LEU A 59 -9.65 -17.20 1.71
CA LEU A 59 -9.89 -18.51 1.08
C LEU A 59 -9.60 -19.68 2.01
N ARG A 60 -8.63 -19.55 2.93
CA ARG A 60 -8.25 -20.57 3.90
C ARG A 60 -9.20 -20.63 5.10
N ASP A 61 -9.99 -19.58 5.36
CA ASP A 61 -11.04 -19.65 6.37
C ASP A 61 -12.07 -20.70 5.93
N LYS A 62 -12.18 -21.77 6.71
CA LYS A 62 -13.14 -22.88 6.47
C LYS A 62 -14.60 -22.41 6.46
N LYS A 63 -14.90 -21.26 7.05
CA LYS A 63 -16.25 -20.67 7.01
C LYS A 63 -16.55 -20.01 5.65
N GLY A 64 -15.53 -19.71 4.85
CA GLY A 64 -15.64 -18.90 3.63
C GLY A 64 -16.25 -17.52 3.88
N TYR A 65 -16.52 -16.77 2.82
CA TYR A 65 -17.40 -15.61 2.95
C TYR A 65 -18.83 -16.07 3.22
N ARG A 66 -19.43 -15.61 4.31
CA ARG A 66 -20.87 -15.77 4.55
C ARG A 66 -21.65 -14.84 3.64
N LEU A 67 -21.89 -15.30 2.41
CA LEU A 67 -22.66 -14.54 1.41
C LEU A 67 -24.17 -14.53 1.69
N GLY A 68 -24.63 -15.24 2.73
CA GLY A 68 -26.06 -15.34 3.07
C GLY A 68 -26.89 -16.08 2.03
N THR A 69 -26.24 -16.87 1.17
CA THR A 69 -26.87 -17.61 0.07
C THR A 69 -26.97 -19.11 0.33
N ASP A 70 -26.38 -19.62 1.41
CA ASP A 70 -26.27 -21.07 1.69
C ASP A 70 -25.81 -21.90 0.47
N GLY A 71 -24.96 -21.31 -0.39
CA GLY A 71 -24.46 -21.94 -1.61
C GLY A 71 -25.35 -21.79 -2.84
N GLN A 72 -26.52 -21.15 -2.73
CA GLN A 72 -27.44 -20.90 -3.84
C GLN A 72 -27.83 -19.41 -3.91
N ALA A 73 -27.35 -18.73 -4.95
CA ALA A 73 -27.84 -17.38 -5.25
C ALA A 73 -29.26 -17.46 -5.80
N THR A 74 -30.24 -16.91 -5.08
CA THR A 74 -31.65 -16.86 -5.50
C THR A 74 -31.98 -15.67 -6.41
N TRP A 75 -31.04 -14.75 -6.58
CA TRP A 75 -31.17 -13.54 -7.39
C TRP A 75 -30.54 -13.71 -8.77
N LYS A 76 -31.18 -13.12 -9.78
CA LYS A 76 -30.60 -12.93 -11.12
C LYS A 76 -29.92 -11.56 -11.18
N ARG A 77 -29.05 -11.37 -12.18
CA ARG A 77 -28.33 -10.10 -12.38
C ARG A 77 -29.29 -8.89 -12.48
N GLY A 78 -30.45 -9.06 -13.12
CA GLY A 78 -31.48 -8.02 -13.24
C GLY A 78 -32.05 -7.62 -11.87
N ASP A 79 -32.34 -8.60 -11.02
CA ASP A 79 -32.91 -8.40 -9.68
C ASP A 79 -31.98 -7.63 -8.72
N LEU A 80 -30.67 -7.59 -9.01
CA LEU A 80 -29.70 -6.79 -8.25
C LEU A 80 -29.63 -5.34 -8.74
N HIS A 81 -29.88 -5.10 -10.02
CA HIS A 81 -29.81 -3.76 -10.63
C HIS A 81 -30.97 -2.87 -10.19
N GLU A 82 -32.14 -3.46 -9.89
CA GLU A 82 -33.33 -2.74 -9.40
C GLU A 82 -33.30 -2.43 -7.90
N ARG A 83 -32.26 -2.87 -7.15
CA ARG A 83 -32.13 -2.65 -5.70
C ARG A 83 -31.40 -1.34 -5.32
N ALA A 84 -31.03 -0.52 -6.30
CA ALA A 84 -30.34 0.75 -6.12
C ALA A 84 -31.30 1.93 -5.99
#